data_AF-K9XV07-F1
#
_entry.id   AF-K9XV07-F1
#
_cell.length_a   1.000
_cell.length_b   1.000
_cell.length_c   1.000
_cell.angle_alpha   90.00
_cell.angle_beta   90.00
_cell.angle_gamma   90.00
#
_symmetry.space_group_name_H-M   'P 1'
#
loop_
_entity.id
_entity.type
_entity.pdbx_description
1 polymer ?
#
loop_
_entity_poly.entity_id
_entity_poly.type
_entity_poly.pdbx_seq_one_letter_code
_entity_poly.pdbx_strand_id
1 'polypeptide(L)'
;MNTPANTNNLQLSISDTLIGGLGELVTVPISINDVTGLQSLTLTLNYDTNLLDLIDPNPNTDNNEAVKRTGIAANWKLISGEGTNPNTELPNPIVNVNDGTGEVTISLINPGAVPTKGSGNILTIDFTISSNAVANSSSIIDLKTAKLGINNQEINLGDSDLDDGKITRSKGSAVYRFYNTNLGVHFYTTSEVEKQFVLDELPQYRFEGASYTSAAEPSAGADPLTGAKSVYRFYNNNTGVHLYTSSEAEKDFIQNELGAIYRFENTAYYAYNNPTDGTIPIYRFYNTNLDVHFFTPSAVEKDFVIDNLPQYRQEGIGGVAFYAYEYIPDSSM
;
A
#
# COMPACT_ATOMS: atom_id res chain seq x y z
N MET A 1 -7.97 -1.21 51.69
CA MET A 1 -9.04 -1.65 50.77
C MET A 1 -8.60 -1.22 49.38
N ASN A 2 -8.18 -2.17 48.53
CA ASN A 2 -7.91 -1.88 47.12
C ASN A 2 -9.24 -1.57 46.46
N THR A 3 -9.37 -0.34 45.96
CA THR A 3 -10.41 0.04 45.01
C THR A 3 -10.31 -0.91 43.81
N PRO A 4 -11.42 -1.50 43.31
CA PRO A 4 -11.38 -2.22 42.05
C PRO A 4 -10.88 -1.27 40.97
N ALA A 5 -9.93 -1.71 40.15
CA ALA A 5 -9.54 -0.98 38.95
C ALA A 5 -10.81 -0.73 38.12
N ASN A 6 -11.01 0.51 37.70
CA ASN A 6 -12.17 0.93 36.94
C ASN A 6 -12.06 0.29 35.54
N THR A 7 -12.71 -0.86 35.33
CA THR A 7 -12.70 -1.63 34.07
C THR A 7 -13.54 -0.98 32.96
N ASN A 8 -14.11 0.20 33.18
CA ASN A 8 -15.23 0.70 32.38
C ASN A 8 -14.85 1.51 31.14
N ASN A 9 -13.66 1.31 30.56
CA ASN A 9 -13.33 1.96 29.28
C ASN A 9 -12.20 1.28 28.49
N LEU A 10 -11.98 -0.03 28.64
CA LEU A 10 -10.99 -0.74 27.81
C LEU A 10 -11.57 -0.93 26.42
N GLN A 11 -10.84 -0.49 25.39
CA GLN A 11 -11.27 -0.57 24.00
C GLN A 11 -10.12 -1.12 23.15
N LEU A 12 -10.46 -2.04 22.25
CA LEU A 12 -9.59 -2.41 21.13
C LEU A 12 -10.07 -1.72 19.87
N SER A 13 -9.14 -1.31 19.01
CA SER A 13 -9.50 -0.67 17.74
C SER A 13 -8.58 -1.02 16.59
N ILE A 14 -9.15 -0.99 15.39
CA ILE A 14 -8.45 -1.00 14.11
C ILE A 14 -8.71 0.33 13.40
N SER A 15 -7.79 0.77 12.54
CA SER A 15 -8.01 2.00 11.76
C SER A 15 -9.05 1.80 10.65
N ASP A 16 -9.89 2.82 10.43
CA ASP A 16 -10.81 2.93 9.28
C ASP A 16 -10.14 3.45 7.99
N THR A 17 -8.86 3.78 8.06
CA THR A 17 -8.13 4.41 6.95
C THR A 17 -7.14 3.47 6.27
N LEU A 18 -7.31 2.16 6.43
CA LEU A 18 -6.40 1.19 5.82
C LEU A 18 -6.63 1.13 4.31
N ILE A 19 -5.55 1.25 3.55
CA ILE A 19 -5.59 1.31 2.08
C ILE A 19 -4.43 0.45 1.54
N GLY A 20 -4.70 -0.30 0.47
CA GLY A 20 -3.66 -1.02 -0.27
C GLY A 20 -3.99 -1.19 -1.75
N GLY A 21 -2.97 -1.30 -2.59
CA GLY A 21 -3.02 -1.71 -3.98
C GLY A 21 -3.18 -3.22 -4.14
N LEU A 22 -3.54 -3.69 -5.36
CA LEU A 22 -3.69 -5.13 -5.64
C LEU A 22 -2.37 -5.88 -5.37
N GLY A 23 -2.40 -6.92 -4.53
CA GLY A 23 -1.21 -7.66 -4.10
C GLY A 23 -0.30 -6.91 -3.11
N GLU A 24 -0.63 -5.69 -2.72
CA GLU A 24 0.16 -4.92 -1.75
C GLU A 24 -0.04 -5.47 -0.34
N LEU A 25 1.05 -5.56 0.41
CA LEU A 25 1.04 -5.86 1.84
C LEU A 25 0.38 -4.71 2.61
N VAL A 26 -0.66 -5.02 3.37
CA VAL A 26 -1.30 -4.11 4.32
C VAL A 26 -1.15 -4.67 5.73
N THR A 27 -0.42 -3.94 6.57
CA THR A 27 -0.26 -4.27 7.99
C THR A 27 -1.38 -3.63 8.80
N VAL A 28 -2.21 -4.46 9.43
CA VAL A 28 -3.38 -4.06 10.22
C VAL A 28 -3.01 -3.98 11.69
N PRO A 29 -2.90 -2.78 12.29
CA PRO A 29 -2.60 -2.64 13.72
C PRO A 29 -3.86 -2.84 14.58
N ILE A 30 -3.73 -3.64 15.62
CA ILE A 30 -4.71 -3.74 16.71
C ILE A 30 -4.20 -2.89 17.87
N SER A 31 -4.94 -1.82 18.17
CA SER A 31 -4.63 -0.87 19.23
C SER A 31 -5.43 -1.14 20.49
N ILE A 32 -4.88 -0.79 21.64
CA ILE A 32 -5.61 -0.73 22.92
C ILE A 32 -5.41 0.64 23.57
N ASN A 33 -6.47 1.15 24.18
CA ASN A 33 -6.48 2.48 24.79
C ASN A 33 -5.90 2.54 26.21
N ASP A 34 -5.84 1.42 26.94
CA ASP A 34 -5.12 1.28 28.21
C ASP A 34 -4.59 -0.13 28.40
N VAL A 35 -3.28 -0.26 28.57
CA VAL A 35 -2.56 -1.53 28.79
C VAL A 35 -2.35 -1.88 30.27
N THR A 36 -2.81 -1.04 31.19
CA THR A 36 -2.54 -1.22 32.63
C THR A 36 -3.00 -2.59 33.10
N GLY A 37 -2.10 -3.36 33.70
CA GLY A 37 -2.42 -4.68 34.22
C GLY A 37 -2.42 -5.81 33.18
N LEU A 38 -2.17 -5.52 31.90
CA LEU A 38 -2.35 -6.46 30.80
C LEU A 38 -1.32 -7.62 30.80
N GLN A 39 -1.85 -8.83 30.80
CA GLN A 39 -1.15 -10.11 30.94
C GLN A 39 -1.46 -11.13 29.85
N SER A 40 -2.64 -11.06 29.23
CA SER A 40 -2.99 -11.91 28.09
C SER A 40 -4.02 -11.25 27.19
N LEU A 41 -4.09 -11.71 25.94
CA LEU A 41 -5.06 -11.32 24.94
C LEU A 41 -5.47 -12.57 24.16
N THR A 42 -6.75 -12.85 24.05
CA THR A 42 -7.30 -13.70 22.99
C THR A 42 -8.25 -12.84 22.15
N LEU A 43 -8.08 -12.86 20.84
CA LEU A 43 -8.81 -12.03 19.88
C LEU A 43 -9.27 -12.92 18.73
N THR A 44 -10.51 -12.74 18.27
CA THR A 44 -10.97 -13.28 16.98
C THR A 44 -11.44 -12.12 16.12
N LEU A 45 -11.05 -12.12 14.85
CA LEU A 45 -11.57 -11.19 13.86
C LEU A 45 -12.00 -11.90 12.58
N ASN A 46 -12.84 -11.23 11.80
CA ASN A 46 -13.23 -11.66 10.47
C ASN A 46 -12.75 -10.65 9.40
N TYR A 47 -12.41 -11.16 8.22
CA TYR A 47 -12.03 -10.39 7.05
C TYR A 47 -12.70 -10.95 5.78
N ASP A 48 -12.81 -10.12 4.74
CA ASP A 48 -13.34 -10.55 3.44
C ASP A 48 -12.23 -11.20 2.61
N THR A 49 -12.34 -12.50 2.38
CA THR A 49 -11.37 -13.29 1.61
C THR A 49 -11.38 -13.00 0.11
N ASN A 50 -12.39 -12.26 -0.39
CA ASN A 50 -12.34 -11.72 -1.76
C ASN A 50 -11.49 -10.45 -1.85
N LEU A 51 -11.28 -9.76 -0.72
CA LEU A 51 -10.50 -8.52 -0.65
C LEU A 51 -9.11 -8.74 -0.08
N LEU A 52 -8.95 -9.65 0.87
CA LEU A 52 -7.71 -9.85 1.61
C LEU A 52 -7.31 -11.32 1.62
N ASP A 53 -6.02 -11.55 1.35
CA ASP A 53 -5.37 -12.83 1.59
C ASP A 53 -4.45 -12.67 2.81
N LEU A 54 -4.61 -13.52 3.82
CA LEU A 54 -3.67 -13.55 4.94
C LEU A 54 -2.36 -14.19 4.46
N ILE A 55 -1.22 -13.49 4.60
CA ILE A 55 0.06 -13.98 4.07
C ILE A 55 0.93 -14.53 5.19
N ASP A 56 1.32 -15.79 5.05
CA ASP A 56 2.52 -16.33 5.68
C ASP A 56 3.77 -15.85 4.91
N PRO A 57 4.57 -14.89 5.44
CA PRO A 57 5.78 -14.42 4.78
C PRO A 57 6.85 -15.51 4.57
N ASN A 58 6.73 -16.68 5.22
CA ASN A 58 7.63 -17.80 5.03
C ASN A 58 6.86 -19.13 4.92
N PRO A 59 6.47 -19.57 3.72
CA PRO A 59 5.63 -20.75 3.52
C PRO A 59 6.29 -22.08 3.90
N ASN A 60 7.56 -22.06 4.30
CA ASN A 60 8.27 -23.24 4.80
C ASN A 60 8.23 -23.36 6.33
N THR A 61 7.54 -22.45 7.00
CA THR A 61 7.34 -22.44 8.46
C THR A 61 5.88 -22.71 8.81
N ASP A 62 5.57 -22.68 10.09
CA ASP A 62 4.21 -22.83 10.60
C ASP A 62 3.34 -21.66 10.08
N ASN A 63 2.09 -21.97 9.74
CA ASN A 63 1.12 -21.20 8.94
C ASN A 63 0.69 -19.80 9.42
N ASN A 64 1.48 -19.11 10.23
CA ASN A 64 1.03 -18.05 11.13
C ASN A 64 2.03 -16.89 11.28
N GLU A 65 3.09 -16.80 10.47
CA GLU A 65 4.07 -15.70 10.53
C GLU A 65 3.48 -14.33 10.11
N ALA A 66 2.27 -14.31 9.55
CA ALA A 66 1.48 -13.11 9.25
C ALA A 66 1.27 -12.20 10.47
N VAL A 67 1.29 -12.79 11.66
CA VAL A 67 0.96 -12.11 12.92
C VAL A 67 2.23 -11.62 13.60
N LYS A 68 2.45 -10.31 13.52
CA LYS A 68 3.60 -9.61 14.09
C LYS A 68 3.23 -8.93 15.40
N ARG A 69 4.16 -8.96 16.35
CA ARG A 69 3.98 -8.36 17.68
C ARG A 69 4.61 -6.97 17.69
N THR A 70 3.86 -5.98 18.14
CA THR A 70 4.34 -4.60 18.33
C THR A 70 3.94 -4.13 19.72
N GLY A 71 4.79 -3.38 20.43
CA GLY A 71 4.41 -2.72 21.70
C GLY A 71 5.10 -3.23 22.97
N ILE A 72 4.39 -3.13 24.11
CA ILE A 72 4.90 -2.91 25.48
C ILE A 72 5.80 -4.02 26.07
N ALA A 73 5.84 -5.17 25.42
CA ALA A 73 7.05 -5.95 25.39
C ALA A 73 7.19 -6.44 23.96
N ALA A 74 8.31 -6.21 23.29
CA ALA A 74 8.62 -6.89 22.02
C ALA A 74 8.61 -8.44 22.13
N ASN A 75 8.29 -8.99 23.31
CA ASN A 75 8.44 -10.36 23.76
C ASN A 75 7.11 -11.01 24.21
N TRP A 76 5.93 -10.50 23.84
CA TRP A 76 4.66 -11.23 24.08
C TRP A 76 4.79 -12.65 23.51
N LYS A 77 4.44 -13.66 24.30
CA LYS A 77 4.50 -15.08 23.92
C LYS A 77 3.12 -15.57 23.55
N LEU A 78 3.05 -16.70 22.87
CA LEU A 78 1.78 -17.34 22.58
C LEU A 78 1.44 -18.39 23.62
N ILE A 79 0.15 -18.56 23.83
CA ILE A 79 -0.37 -19.66 24.65
C ILE A 79 -0.30 -20.89 23.76
N SER A 80 0.67 -21.77 24.03
CA SER A 80 1.04 -22.99 23.28
C SER A 80 -0.07 -23.70 22.49
N GLY A 81 0.30 -24.26 21.33
CA GLY A 81 -0.23 -25.56 20.87
C GLY A 81 0.82 -26.30 20.02
N GLU A 82 0.45 -27.46 19.48
CA GLU A 82 1.37 -28.40 18.83
C GLU A 82 2.01 -27.81 17.55
N GLY A 83 3.34 -27.92 17.40
CA GLY A 83 4.02 -27.59 16.13
C GLY A 83 5.47 -27.08 16.22
N THR A 84 5.87 -26.42 17.31
CA THR A 84 7.13 -25.67 17.31
C THR A 84 8.37 -26.53 17.60
N ASN A 85 9.43 -26.41 16.79
CA ASN A 85 10.77 -26.89 17.15
C ASN A 85 11.36 -26.00 18.26
N PRO A 86 11.56 -26.51 19.50
CA PRO A 86 11.94 -25.70 20.65
C PRO A 86 13.37 -25.13 20.59
N ASN A 87 14.17 -25.46 19.58
CA ASN A 87 15.60 -25.15 19.52
C ASN A 87 15.99 -24.07 18.48
N THR A 88 15.07 -23.52 17.69
CA THR A 88 15.43 -22.57 16.61
C THR A 88 14.52 -21.36 16.47
N GLU A 89 13.26 -21.41 16.91
CA GLU A 89 12.32 -20.30 16.75
C GLU A 89 11.53 -20.04 18.03
N LEU A 90 11.27 -18.76 18.33
CA LEU A 90 10.26 -18.39 19.32
C LEU A 90 8.95 -19.04 18.87
N PRO A 91 8.15 -19.67 19.75
CA PRO A 91 6.93 -20.35 19.33
C PRO A 91 6.07 -19.36 18.57
N ASN A 92 5.89 -19.63 17.27
CA ASN A 92 5.04 -18.85 16.38
C ASN A 92 3.60 -18.90 16.88
N PRO A 93 2.80 -17.86 16.61
CA PRO A 93 1.43 -17.85 17.09
C PRO A 93 0.67 -19.02 16.53
N ILE A 94 -0.12 -19.72 17.35
CA ILE A 94 -1.24 -20.46 16.75
C ILE A 94 -2.28 -19.41 16.42
N VAL A 95 -2.30 -19.10 15.15
CA VAL A 95 -3.40 -18.42 14.51
C VAL A 95 -4.29 -19.54 14.01
N ASN A 96 -5.49 -19.66 14.58
CA ASN A 96 -6.48 -20.52 13.95
C ASN A 96 -7.05 -19.74 12.79
N VAL A 97 -6.46 -19.93 11.61
CA VAL A 97 -6.92 -19.32 10.37
C VAL A 97 -7.94 -20.27 9.74
N ASN A 98 -9.12 -19.74 9.43
CA ASN A 98 -10.07 -20.40 8.57
C ASN A 98 -10.23 -19.56 7.30
N ASP A 99 -9.36 -19.81 6.32
CA ASP A 99 -9.37 -19.11 5.03
C ASP A 99 -10.68 -19.31 4.25
N GLY A 100 -11.43 -20.39 4.54
CA GLY A 100 -12.74 -20.62 3.94
C GLY A 100 -13.81 -19.65 4.45
N THR A 101 -13.64 -19.12 5.67
CA THR A 101 -14.60 -18.20 6.30
C THR A 101 -14.03 -16.80 6.54
N GLY A 102 -12.74 -16.59 6.31
CA GLY A 102 -12.03 -15.35 6.63
C GLY A 102 -11.99 -15.09 8.13
N GLU A 103 -11.91 -16.12 8.97
CA GLU A 103 -11.86 -15.96 10.43
C GLU A 103 -10.44 -16.25 10.93
N VAL A 104 -9.97 -15.44 11.88
CA VAL A 104 -8.63 -15.57 12.45
C VAL A 104 -8.66 -15.36 13.96
N THR A 105 -8.21 -16.36 14.73
CA THR A 105 -8.12 -16.28 16.20
C THR A 105 -6.68 -16.30 16.67
N ILE A 106 -6.31 -15.38 17.57
CA ILE A 106 -4.94 -15.14 18.05
C ILE A 106 -4.94 -15.09 19.58
N SER A 107 -4.03 -15.81 20.25
CA SER A 107 -3.97 -15.90 21.73
C SER A 107 -2.57 -15.68 22.33
N LEU A 108 -2.34 -14.50 22.88
CA LEU A 108 -1.08 -14.04 23.44
C LEU A 108 -1.07 -14.01 24.98
N ILE A 109 0.12 -14.16 25.56
CA ILE A 109 0.46 -13.89 26.97
C ILE A 109 1.64 -12.92 27.03
N ASN A 110 1.63 -12.04 28.02
CA ASN A 110 2.75 -11.20 28.37
C ASN A 110 3.61 -11.92 29.41
N PRO A 111 4.80 -12.44 29.05
CA PRO A 111 5.68 -13.13 30.00
C PRO A 111 6.50 -12.16 30.85
N GLY A 112 6.44 -10.86 30.55
CA GLY A 112 7.26 -9.83 31.16
C GLY A 112 6.62 -9.18 32.39
N ALA A 113 7.17 -8.03 32.79
CA ALA A 113 6.55 -7.20 33.80
C ALA A 113 5.17 -6.71 33.31
N VAL A 114 4.21 -6.70 34.22
CA VAL A 114 2.87 -6.21 33.94
C VAL A 114 2.95 -4.69 33.66
N PRO A 115 2.36 -4.19 32.56
CA PRO A 115 2.37 -2.76 32.26
C PRO A 115 1.61 -1.97 33.32
N THR A 116 2.09 -0.79 33.64
CA THR A 116 1.50 0.07 34.68
C THR A 116 0.70 1.25 34.13
N LYS A 117 0.83 1.55 32.83
CA LYS A 117 0.07 2.56 32.07
C LYS A 117 0.47 2.54 30.59
N GLY A 118 -0.36 3.12 29.72
CA GLY A 118 -0.04 3.43 28.32
C GLY A 118 -1.12 2.94 27.35
N SER A 119 -0.99 3.35 26.09
CA SER A 119 -1.85 2.94 24.97
C SER A 119 -0.99 2.67 23.73
N GLY A 120 -1.58 2.02 22.73
CA GLY A 120 -0.97 1.82 21.42
C GLY A 120 -1.17 0.41 20.86
N ASN A 121 -0.41 0.09 19.81
CA ASN A 121 -0.51 -1.19 19.13
C ASN A 121 0.04 -2.31 20.02
N ILE A 122 -0.73 -3.40 20.11
CA ILE A 122 -0.32 -4.64 20.81
C ILE A 122 -0.11 -5.80 19.85
N LEU A 123 -0.64 -5.68 18.64
CA LEU A 123 -0.57 -6.68 17.58
C LEU A 123 -0.65 -5.98 16.22
N THR A 124 0.00 -6.57 15.23
CA THR A 124 -0.16 -6.22 13.82
C THR A 124 -0.37 -7.51 13.02
N ILE A 125 -1.28 -7.49 12.05
CA ILE A 125 -1.59 -8.64 11.20
C ILE A 125 -1.37 -8.23 9.76
N ASP A 126 -0.55 -8.98 9.04
CA ASP A 126 -0.23 -8.71 7.64
C ASP A 126 -1.18 -9.43 6.70
N PHE A 127 -1.80 -8.67 5.81
CA PHE A 127 -2.59 -9.18 4.69
C PHE A 127 -1.97 -8.70 3.39
N THR A 128 -2.30 -9.35 2.28
CA THR A 128 -2.25 -8.69 0.96
C THR A 128 -3.64 -8.42 0.44
N ILE A 129 -3.79 -7.35 -0.34
CA ILE A 129 -5.02 -7.18 -1.12
C ILE A 129 -5.10 -8.32 -2.15
N SER A 130 -6.15 -9.13 -2.05
CA SER A 130 -6.35 -10.32 -2.88
C SER A 130 -6.32 -9.99 -4.36
N SER A 131 -5.77 -10.89 -5.16
CA SER A 131 -5.79 -10.78 -6.63
C SER A 131 -7.22 -10.71 -7.22
N ASN A 132 -8.23 -11.18 -6.45
CA ASN A 132 -9.64 -11.15 -6.82
C ASN A 132 -10.36 -9.85 -6.40
N ALA A 133 -9.69 -8.97 -5.65
CA ALA A 133 -10.30 -7.79 -5.08
C ALA A 133 -10.79 -6.82 -6.18
N VAL A 134 -12.02 -6.34 -6.04
CA VAL A 134 -12.62 -5.38 -6.97
C VAL A 134 -12.06 -3.98 -6.72
N ALA A 135 -11.89 -3.17 -7.78
CA ALA A 135 -11.25 -1.86 -7.63
C ALA A 135 -12.13 -0.95 -6.75
N ASN A 136 -11.51 -0.20 -5.83
CA ASN A 136 -12.20 0.69 -4.89
C ASN A 136 -13.20 -0.04 -3.96
N SER A 137 -13.18 -1.37 -3.90
CA SER A 137 -13.97 -2.10 -2.91
C SER A 137 -13.39 -1.88 -1.52
N SER A 138 -14.26 -1.80 -0.53
CA SER A 138 -13.88 -1.79 0.88
C SER A 138 -14.53 -2.96 1.59
N SER A 139 -13.86 -3.48 2.61
CA SER A 139 -14.45 -4.41 3.57
C SER A 139 -14.17 -3.94 4.99
N ILE A 140 -15.01 -4.41 5.90
CA ILE A 140 -14.78 -4.29 7.34
C ILE A 140 -13.76 -5.37 7.73
N ILE A 141 -12.89 -5.03 8.68
CA ILE A 141 -12.13 -5.99 9.48
C ILE A 141 -12.81 -6.02 10.84
N ASP A 142 -13.62 -7.06 11.05
CA ASP A 142 -14.59 -7.16 12.14
C ASP A 142 -13.93 -7.80 13.35
N LEU A 143 -13.74 -7.03 14.43
CA LEU A 143 -13.26 -7.50 15.72
C LEU A 143 -14.38 -8.25 16.45
N LYS A 144 -14.61 -9.51 16.07
CA LYS A 144 -15.68 -10.35 16.64
C LYS A 144 -15.69 -10.45 18.16
N THR A 145 -14.54 -10.80 18.74
CA THR A 145 -14.43 -11.04 20.19
C THR A 145 -13.03 -10.73 20.68
N ALA A 146 -12.94 -10.25 21.92
CA ALA A 146 -11.67 -10.21 22.63
C ALA A 146 -11.81 -10.55 24.11
N LYS A 147 -10.78 -11.19 24.64
CA LYS A 147 -10.61 -11.53 26.06
C LYS A 147 -9.25 -11.04 26.52
N LEU A 148 -9.24 -10.25 27.58
CA LEU A 148 -8.02 -9.70 28.18
C LEU A 148 -7.79 -10.33 29.55
N GLY A 149 -6.56 -10.76 29.82
CA GLY A 149 -6.12 -11.03 31.18
C GLY A 149 -5.56 -9.75 31.78
N ILE A 150 -6.24 -9.15 32.75
CA ILE A 150 -5.80 -7.95 33.47
C ILE A 150 -5.65 -8.26 34.96
N ASN A 151 -4.46 -8.08 35.53
CA ASN A 151 -4.22 -8.28 36.97
C ASN A 151 -4.76 -9.61 37.53
N ASN A 152 -4.53 -10.70 36.80
CA ASN A 152 -5.00 -12.08 37.05
C ASN A 152 -6.53 -12.26 36.97
N GLN A 153 -7.25 -11.34 36.33
CA GLN A 153 -8.67 -11.45 36.05
C GLN A 153 -8.90 -11.51 34.53
N GLU A 154 -9.85 -12.33 34.10
CA GLU A 154 -10.32 -12.32 32.72
C GLU A 154 -11.39 -11.24 32.53
N ILE A 155 -11.23 -10.43 31.50
CA ILE A 155 -12.18 -9.42 31.05
C ILE A 155 -12.59 -9.77 29.63
N ASN A 156 -13.87 -10.02 29.40
CA ASN A 156 -14.42 -10.18 28.06
C ASN A 156 -14.85 -8.80 27.56
N LEU A 157 -14.33 -8.37 26.42
CA LEU A 157 -14.78 -7.15 25.77
C LEU A 157 -16.03 -7.46 24.94
N GLY A 158 -17.05 -6.64 25.11
CA GLY A 158 -18.25 -6.70 24.27
C GLY A 158 -18.03 -5.94 22.96
N ASP A 159 -18.95 -6.12 22.02
CA ASP A 159 -18.97 -5.46 20.71
C ASP A 159 -18.81 -3.92 20.82
N SER A 160 -19.42 -3.28 21.82
CA SER A 160 -19.29 -1.83 22.04
C SER A 160 -17.88 -1.36 22.40
N ASP A 161 -17.02 -2.28 22.82
CA ASP A 161 -15.62 -2.03 23.22
C ASP A 161 -14.63 -2.50 22.13
N LEU A 162 -15.15 -2.98 20.99
CA LEU A 162 -14.40 -3.46 19.84
C LEU A 162 -14.73 -2.56 18.66
N ASP A 163 -13.78 -1.71 18.30
CA ASP A 163 -13.92 -0.80 17.16
C ASP A 163 -13.31 -1.47 15.93
N ASP A 164 -14.19 -1.87 15.02
CA ASP A 164 -13.82 -2.49 13.76
C ASP A 164 -12.93 -1.59 12.92
N GLY A 165 -12.24 -2.21 11.96
CA GLY A 165 -11.46 -1.49 10.97
C GLY A 165 -12.16 -1.47 9.63
N LYS A 166 -11.70 -0.58 8.76
CA LYS A 166 -12.06 -0.59 7.35
C LYS A 166 -10.81 -0.58 6.49
N ILE A 167 -10.79 -1.52 5.55
CA ILE A 167 -9.77 -1.59 4.51
C ILE A 167 -10.38 -1.29 3.15
N THR A 168 -9.67 -0.53 2.34
CA THR A 168 -10.08 -0.20 0.97
C THR A 168 -9.00 -0.62 0.00
N ARG A 169 -9.36 -1.41 -1.01
CA ARG A 169 -8.50 -1.59 -2.18
C ARG A 169 -8.47 -0.26 -2.94
N SER A 170 -7.36 0.46 -2.86
CA SER A 170 -7.10 1.57 -3.77
C SER A 170 -6.51 1.02 -5.06
N LYS A 171 -7.02 1.46 -6.21
CA LYS A 171 -6.34 1.16 -7.48
C LYS A 171 -5.13 2.08 -7.72
N GLY A 172 -4.89 3.07 -6.84
CA GLY A 172 -4.18 4.30 -7.16
C GLY A 172 -5.04 5.23 -8.00
N SER A 173 -4.44 6.27 -8.57
CA SER A 173 -5.16 7.28 -9.37
C SER A 173 -4.98 7.02 -10.85
N ALA A 174 -6.01 7.30 -11.66
CA ALA A 174 -5.87 7.29 -13.11
C ALA A 174 -4.82 8.33 -13.54
N VAL A 175 -3.87 7.92 -14.39
CA VAL A 175 -2.90 8.83 -14.99
C VAL A 175 -3.45 9.27 -16.34
N TYR A 176 -3.97 10.49 -16.37
CA TYR A 176 -4.55 11.15 -17.53
C TYR A 176 -3.45 11.60 -18.49
N ARG A 177 -3.63 11.27 -19.78
CA ARG A 177 -2.70 11.65 -20.85
C ARG A 177 -3.33 12.71 -21.73
N PHE A 178 -2.54 13.75 -22.01
CA PHE A 178 -2.88 14.79 -22.96
C PHE A 178 -1.78 14.90 -24.01
N TYR A 179 -2.17 15.20 -25.25
CA TYR A 179 -1.25 15.48 -26.35
C TYR A 179 -1.29 16.96 -26.70
N ASN A 180 -0.16 17.64 -26.56
CA ASN A 180 0.00 19.02 -27.01
C ASN A 180 0.17 19.05 -28.53
N THR A 181 -0.84 19.53 -29.25
CA THR A 181 -0.85 19.52 -30.72
C THR A 181 0.12 20.52 -31.34
N ASN A 182 0.56 21.53 -30.59
CA ASN A 182 1.49 22.54 -31.09
C ASN A 182 2.95 22.07 -30.97
N LEU A 183 3.28 21.40 -29.88
CA LEU A 183 4.65 20.96 -29.57
C LEU A 183 4.92 19.49 -29.93
N GLY A 184 3.87 18.69 -30.12
CA GLY A 184 4.01 17.25 -30.38
C GLY A 184 4.46 16.44 -29.16
N VAL A 185 4.14 16.91 -27.95
CA VAL A 185 4.59 16.32 -26.68
C VAL A 185 3.41 15.92 -25.81
N HIS A 186 3.63 15.01 -24.87
CA HIS A 186 2.60 14.55 -23.95
C HIS A 186 2.75 15.17 -22.57
N PHE A 187 1.61 15.30 -21.90
CA PHE A 187 1.48 15.74 -20.52
C PHE A 187 0.68 14.68 -19.74
N TYR A 188 1.10 14.42 -18.50
CA TYR A 188 0.52 13.38 -17.64
C TYR A 188 0.16 13.94 -16.27
N THR A 189 -1.04 13.62 -15.78
CA THR A 189 -1.48 14.04 -14.45
C THR A 189 -2.44 13.04 -13.82
N THR A 190 -2.36 12.90 -12.50
CA THR A 190 -3.37 12.23 -11.66
C THR A 190 -4.34 13.21 -11.01
N SER A 191 -4.08 14.52 -11.12
CA SER A 191 -4.90 15.55 -10.50
C SER A 191 -6.14 15.83 -11.34
N GLU A 192 -7.31 15.54 -10.78
CA GLU A 192 -8.60 15.88 -11.39
C GLU A 192 -8.75 17.38 -11.66
N VAL A 193 -8.25 18.21 -10.75
CA VAL A 193 -8.30 19.68 -10.87
C VAL A 193 -7.40 20.14 -12.01
N GLU A 194 -6.19 19.58 -12.13
CA GLU A 194 -5.26 19.91 -13.22
C GLU A 194 -5.82 19.41 -14.56
N LYS A 195 -6.35 18.17 -14.61
CA LYS A 195 -7.05 17.64 -15.77
C LYS A 195 -8.16 18.59 -16.24
N GLN A 196 -9.02 19.03 -15.32
CA GLN A 196 -10.13 19.92 -15.64
C GLN A 196 -9.64 21.28 -16.13
N PHE A 197 -8.63 21.86 -15.46
CA PHE A 197 -8.02 23.12 -15.92
C PHE A 197 -7.43 23.00 -17.33
N VAL A 198 -6.70 21.92 -17.65
CA VAL A 198 -6.15 21.72 -19.00
C VAL A 198 -7.27 21.60 -20.04
N LEU A 199 -8.36 20.90 -19.72
CA LEU A 199 -9.52 20.76 -20.60
C LEU A 199 -10.21 22.10 -20.89
N ASP A 200 -10.37 22.94 -19.87
CA ASP A 200 -11.14 24.18 -19.96
C ASP A 200 -10.31 25.33 -20.54
N GLU A 201 -9.03 25.44 -20.15
CA GLU A 201 -8.24 26.65 -20.37
C GLU A 201 -7.15 26.50 -21.44
N LEU A 202 -6.75 25.27 -21.81
CA LEU A 202 -5.59 25.02 -22.67
C LEU A 202 -5.96 24.26 -23.96
N PRO A 203 -6.56 24.93 -24.97
CA PRO A 203 -7.09 24.28 -26.19
C PRO A 203 -6.04 23.58 -27.06
N GLN A 204 -4.75 23.85 -26.86
CA GLN A 204 -3.65 23.15 -27.53
C GLN A 204 -3.42 21.73 -27.01
N TYR A 205 -4.04 21.35 -25.88
CA TYR A 205 -3.95 19.99 -25.34
C TYR A 205 -5.19 19.19 -25.71
N ARG A 206 -4.98 18.13 -26.49
CA ARG A 206 -6.01 17.13 -26.76
C ARG A 206 -6.00 16.09 -25.64
N PHE A 207 -7.12 15.89 -24.97
CA PHE A 207 -7.28 14.80 -24.01
C PHE A 207 -7.32 13.44 -24.71
N GLU A 208 -6.50 12.50 -24.24
CA GLU A 208 -6.40 11.14 -24.81
C GLU A 208 -6.94 10.07 -23.87
N GLY A 209 -7.51 10.46 -22.71
CA GLY A 209 -8.06 9.55 -21.72
C GLY A 209 -7.10 9.22 -20.59
N ALA A 210 -7.49 8.26 -19.76
CA ALA A 210 -6.61 7.66 -18.77
C ALA A 210 -5.73 6.61 -19.46
N SER A 211 -4.42 6.74 -19.29
CA SER A 211 -3.42 5.87 -19.90
C SER A 211 -3.23 4.58 -19.09
N TYR A 212 -2.99 4.73 -17.79
CA TYR A 212 -2.81 3.64 -16.83
C TYR A 212 -3.29 4.10 -15.45
N THR A 213 -3.26 3.22 -14.44
CA THR A 213 -3.52 3.58 -13.05
C THR A 213 -2.22 3.52 -12.26
N SER A 214 -1.91 4.58 -11.51
CA SER A 214 -0.72 4.62 -10.65
C SER A 214 -0.79 3.56 -9.56
N ALA A 215 0.33 3.27 -8.91
CA ALA A 215 0.27 2.61 -7.60
C ALA A 215 -0.37 3.55 -6.56
N ALA A 216 -0.84 2.96 -5.46
CA ALA A 216 -1.17 3.72 -4.27
C ALA A 216 0.10 4.35 -3.68
N GLU A 217 -0.08 5.42 -2.89
CA GLU A 217 1.00 5.94 -2.06
C GLU A 217 1.41 4.87 -1.04
N PRO A 218 2.69 4.48 -0.99
CA PRO A 218 3.13 3.43 -0.08
C PRO A 218 2.95 3.87 1.38
N SER A 219 2.47 2.95 2.22
CA SER A 219 2.36 3.17 3.66
C SER A 219 3.75 3.34 4.32
N ALA A 220 3.77 3.99 5.48
CA ALA A 220 5.01 4.16 6.24
C ALA A 220 5.61 2.80 6.62
N GLY A 221 6.81 2.50 6.12
CA GLY A 221 7.50 1.23 6.37
C GLY A 221 7.39 0.21 5.23
N ALA A 222 6.78 0.57 4.09
CA ALA A 222 6.80 -0.26 2.88
C ALA A 222 8.24 -0.65 2.48
N ASP A 223 8.40 -1.87 1.95
CA ASP A 223 9.70 -2.42 1.58
C ASP A 223 10.42 -1.50 0.56
N PRO A 224 11.63 -1.04 0.85
CA PRO A 224 12.39 -0.19 -0.07
C PRO A 224 12.77 -0.87 -1.38
N LEU A 225 12.71 -2.19 -1.50
CA LEU A 225 13.04 -2.94 -2.73
C LEU A 225 11.81 -3.26 -3.58
N THR A 226 10.68 -3.58 -2.95
CA THR A 226 9.48 -4.09 -3.65
C THR A 226 8.29 -3.13 -3.59
N GLY A 227 8.27 -2.20 -2.65
CA GLY A 227 7.21 -1.21 -2.51
C GLY A 227 7.20 -0.17 -3.63
N ALA A 228 6.05 0.46 -3.83
CA ALA A 228 5.86 1.52 -4.81
C ALA A 228 6.85 2.68 -4.59
N LYS A 229 7.25 3.31 -5.69
CA LYS A 229 8.23 4.39 -5.78
C LYS A 229 7.60 5.62 -6.41
N SER A 230 8.06 6.78 -5.97
CA SER A 230 7.65 8.06 -6.52
C SER A 230 8.03 8.17 -8.00
N VAL A 231 7.13 8.71 -8.79
CA VAL A 231 7.42 9.27 -10.12
C VAL A 231 7.44 10.78 -9.97
N TYR A 232 8.64 11.33 -10.04
CA TYR A 232 8.93 12.75 -9.88
C TYR A 232 8.59 13.52 -11.14
N ARG A 233 7.97 14.70 -10.98
CA ARG A 233 7.67 15.61 -12.07
C ARG A 233 8.52 16.87 -12.00
N PHE A 234 9.10 17.22 -13.14
CA PHE A 234 9.90 18.41 -13.34
C PHE A 234 9.30 19.26 -14.45
N TYR A 235 9.26 20.57 -14.23
CA TYR A 235 8.85 21.55 -15.22
C TYR A 235 10.08 22.17 -15.88
N ASN A 236 10.15 22.13 -17.21
CA ASN A 236 11.20 22.82 -17.97
C ASN A 236 10.81 24.29 -18.14
N ASN A 237 11.54 25.20 -17.50
CA ASN A 237 11.25 26.63 -17.52
C ASN A 237 11.42 27.28 -18.90
N ASN A 238 12.19 26.66 -19.80
CA ASN A 238 12.47 27.19 -21.13
C ASN A 238 11.41 26.78 -22.16
N THR A 239 10.89 25.56 -22.06
CA THR A 239 9.99 24.98 -23.08
C THR A 239 8.55 24.81 -22.61
N GLY A 240 8.31 24.85 -21.30
CA GLY A 240 6.98 24.64 -20.70
C GLY A 240 6.51 23.19 -20.71
N VAL A 241 7.39 22.24 -21.04
CA VAL A 241 7.09 20.79 -21.04
C VAL A 241 7.50 20.15 -19.71
N HIS A 242 7.00 18.95 -19.45
CA HIS A 242 7.30 18.21 -18.23
C HIS A 242 8.18 16.99 -18.50
N LEU A 243 9.04 16.68 -17.54
CA LEU A 243 9.80 15.43 -17.47
C LEU A 243 9.32 14.63 -16.26
N TYR A 244 9.21 13.31 -16.45
CA TYR A 244 8.81 12.37 -15.41
C TYR A 244 9.89 11.31 -15.22
N THR A 245 10.23 10.98 -13.97
CA THR A 245 11.19 9.92 -13.68
C THR A 245 10.91 9.21 -12.36
N SER A 246 11.06 7.89 -12.33
CA SER A 246 11.09 7.07 -11.10
C SER A 246 12.53 6.82 -10.60
N SER A 247 13.54 7.28 -11.33
CA SER A 247 14.95 7.10 -10.99
C SER A 247 15.41 8.18 -10.03
N GLU A 248 15.73 7.80 -8.80
CA GLU A 248 16.32 8.69 -7.80
C GLU A 248 17.62 9.33 -8.31
N ALA A 249 18.46 8.57 -9.03
CA ALA A 249 19.70 9.08 -9.60
C ALA A 249 19.45 10.12 -10.71
N GLU A 250 18.41 9.93 -11.54
CA GLU A 250 18.04 10.92 -12.56
C GLU A 250 17.44 12.18 -11.91
N LYS A 251 16.58 12.01 -10.90
CA LYS A 251 16.03 13.12 -10.10
C LYS A 251 17.17 13.95 -9.49
N ASP A 252 18.13 13.31 -8.83
CA ASP A 252 19.26 13.97 -8.20
C ASP A 252 20.14 14.67 -9.24
N PHE A 253 20.41 14.03 -10.38
CA PHE A 253 21.16 14.65 -11.48
C PHE A 253 20.45 15.90 -12.03
N ILE A 254 19.14 15.83 -12.29
CA ILE A 254 18.37 16.97 -12.80
C ILE A 254 18.41 18.13 -11.79
N GLN A 255 18.24 17.85 -10.50
CA GLN A 255 18.28 18.89 -9.46
C GLN A 255 19.66 19.54 -9.32
N ASN A 256 20.73 18.74 -9.36
CA ASN A 256 22.08 19.23 -9.11
C ASN A 256 22.71 19.89 -10.34
N GLU A 257 22.52 19.30 -11.52
CA GLU A 257 23.23 19.70 -12.74
C GLU A 257 22.36 20.53 -13.70
N LEU A 258 21.03 20.35 -13.65
CA LEU A 258 20.08 20.99 -14.58
C LEU A 258 19.08 21.92 -13.90
N GLY A 259 19.27 22.28 -12.63
CA GLY A 259 18.33 23.08 -11.83
C GLY A 259 18.05 24.49 -12.37
N ALA A 260 18.91 25.02 -13.26
CA ALA A 260 18.66 26.28 -13.96
C ALA A 260 17.60 26.15 -15.08
N ILE A 261 17.39 24.94 -15.60
CA ILE A 261 16.45 24.64 -16.69
C ILE A 261 15.19 23.99 -16.12
N TYR A 262 15.36 23.00 -15.24
CA TYR A 262 14.28 22.21 -14.68
C TYR A 262 13.98 22.60 -13.23
N ARG A 263 12.70 22.86 -12.95
CA ARG A 263 12.19 23.03 -11.59
C ARG A 263 11.52 21.74 -11.15
N PHE A 264 11.96 21.17 -10.04
CA PHE A 264 11.22 20.09 -9.37
C PHE A 264 9.86 20.62 -8.90
N GLU A 265 8.79 19.89 -9.20
CA GLU A 265 7.44 20.29 -8.79
C GLU A 265 6.94 19.45 -7.62
N ASN A 266 6.79 18.15 -7.83
CA ASN A 266 6.25 17.21 -6.85
C ASN A 266 6.55 15.75 -7.23
N THR A 267 6.17 14.84 -6.35
CA THR A 267 5.82 13.47 -6.74
C THR A 267 4.47 13.53 -7.46
N ALA A 268 4.44 13.21 -8.75
CA ALA A 268 3.21 13.24 -9.53
C ALA A 268 2.30 12.05 -9.22
N TYR A 269 2.90 10.88 -9.01
CA TYR A 269 2.21 9.63 -8.66
C TYR A 269 3.23 8.57 -8.25
N TYR A 270 2.76 7.36 -7.95
CA TYR A 270 3.58 6.22 -7.55
C TYR A 270 3.53 5.09 -8.59
N ALA A 271 4.60 4.31 -8.71
CA ALA A 271 4.72 3.16 -9.62
C ALA A 271 5.74 2.15 -9.07
N TYR A 272 5.80 0.94 -9.63
CA TYR A 272 6.77 -0.08 -9.22
C TYR A 272 7.99 -0.10 -10.14
N ASN A 273 9.19 -0.24 -9.58
CA ASN A 273 10.42 -0.36 -10.40
C ASN A 273 10.59 -1.77 -10.99
N ASN A 274 9.95 -2.77 -10.39
CA ASN A 274 9.98 -4.17 -10.80
C ASN A 274 8.55 -4.64 -11.11
N PRO A 275 8.37 -5.71 -11.91
CA PRO A 275 7.06 -6.31 -12.09
C PRO A 275 6.47 -6.73 -10.74
N THR A 276 5.24 -6.29 -10.49
CA THR A 276 4.42 -6.67 -9.34
C THR A 276 3.12 -7.27 -9.87
N ASP A 277 2.48 -8.16 -9.10
CA ASP A 277 1.27 -8.83 -9.53
C ASP A 277 0.18 -7.86 -10.00
N GLY A 278 -0.38 -8.14 -11.18
CA GLY A 278 -1.41 -7.31 -11.81
C GLY A 278 -0.91 -6.02 -12.47
N THR A 279 0.39 -5.74 -12.44
CA THR A 279 0.97 -4.56 -13.11
C THR A 279 1.38 -4.87 -14.56
N ILE A 280 1.38 -3.83 -15.38
CA ILE A 280 1.84 -3.83 -16.77
C ILE A 280 3.05 -2.88 -16.92
N PRO A 281 3.96 -3.12 -17.88
CA PRO A 281 5.08 -2.23 -18.13
C PRO A 281 4.62 -0.90 -18.74
N ILE A 282 5.22 0.20 -18.29
CA ILE A 282 5.10 1.52 -18.89
C ILE A 282 6.39 1.83 -19.63
N TYR A 283 6.29 1.95 -20.94
CA TYR A 283 7.43 2.17 -21.82
C TYR A 283 7.79 3.66 -21.91
N ARG A 284 9.08 3.99 -21.91
CA ARG A 284 9.59 5.36 -22.06
C ARG A 284 10.42 5.50 -23.34
N PHE A 285 10.19 6.60 -24.04
CA PHE A 285 10.94 6.98 -25.23
C PHE A 285 11.42 8.42 -25.14
N TYR A 286 12.66 8.65 -25.55
CA TYR A 286 13.26 9.97 -25.68
C TYR A 286 13.21 10.45 -27.13
N ASN A 287 12.60 11.61 -27.38
CA ASN A 287 12.64 12.27 -28.68
C ASN A 287 13.91 13.13 -28.79
N THR A 288 14.85 12.72 -29.62
CA THR A 288 16.16 13.39 -29.75
C THR A 288 16.09 14.77 -30.40
N ASN A 289 14.99 15.09 -31.08
CA ASN A 289 14.84 16.38 -31.76
C ASN A 289 14.22 17.44 -30.84
N LEU A 290 13.37 17.01 -29.90
CA LEU A 290 12.61 17.91 -29.02
C LEU A 290 13.10 17.91 -27.57
N ASP A 291 14.01 16.99 -27.22
CA ASP A 291 14.50 16.80 -25.85
C ASP A 291 13.36 16.53 -24.84
N VAL A 292 12.42 15.66 -25.23
CA VAL A 292 11.26 15.30 -24.41
C VAL A 292 11.00 13.80 -24.36
N HIS A 293 10.24 13.40 -23.34
CA HIS A 293 9.90 12.00 -23.10
C HIS A 293 8.43 11.70 -23.42
N PHE A 294 8.21 10.48 -23.88
CA PHE A 294 6.90 9.91 -24.18
C PHE A 294 6.73 8.61 -23.40
N PHE A 295 5.54 8.37 -22.83
CA PHE A 295 5.21 7.21 -22.02
C PHE A 295 3.98 6.49 -22.57
N THR A 296 4.04 5.16 -22.63
CA THR A 296 2.88 4.36 -23.06
C THR A 296 2.83 2.99 -22.39
N PRO A 297 1.65 2.52 -21.94
CA PRO A 297 1.41 1.12 -21.58
C PRO A 297 1.17 0.22 -22.80
N SER A 298 0.88 0.79 -23.98
CA SER A 298 0.47 0.04 -25.16
C SER A 298 1.67 -0.57 -25.87
N ALA A 299 1.74 -1.90 -25.85
CA ALA A 299 2.75 -2.63 -26.62
C ALA A 299 2.67 -2.32 -28.13
N VAL A 300 1.45 -2.11 -28.66
CA VAL A 300 1.23 -1.75 -30.07
C VAL A 300 1.73 -0.33 -30.37
N GLU A 301 1.48 0.64 -29.48
CA GLU A 301 2.00 2.01 -29.65
C GLU A 301 3.52 2.03 -29.54
N LYS A 302 4.08 1.25 -28.61
CA LYS A 302 5.54 1.04 -28.46
C LYS A 302 6.14 0.47 -29.76
N ASP A 303 5.58 -0.61 -30.31
CA ASP A 303 6.07 -1.22 -31.55
C ASP A 303 5.94 -0.24 -32.73
N PHE A 304 4.83 0.49 -32.83
CA PHE A 304 4.65 1.51 -33.86
C PHE A 304 5.71 2.63 -33.79
N VAL A 305 6.02 3.14 -32.58
CA VAL A 305 7.05 4.17 -32.39
C VAL A 305 8.42 3.65 -32.82
N ILE A 306 8.77 2.41 -32.46
CA ILE A 306 10.03 1.77 -32.85
C ILE A 306 10.14 1.65 -34.38
N ASP A 307 9.08 1.18 -35.03
CA ASP A 307 9.11 0.85 -36.45
C ASP A 307 9.00 2.09 -37.36
N ASN A 308 8.36 3.17 -36.89
CA ASN A 308 7.95 4.28 -37.76
C ASN A 308 8.53 5.64 -37.39
N LEU A 309 9.04 5.84 -36.16
CA LEU A 309 9.44 7.15 -35.67
C LEU A 309 10.93 7.17 -35.25
N PRO A 310 11.87 7.30 -36.21
CA PRO A 310 13.32 7.17 -35.96
C PRO A 310 13.92 8.25 -35.03
N GLN A 311 13.20 9.34 -34.78
CA GLN A 311 13.59 10.38 -33.81
C GLN A 311 13.36 9.97 -32.35
N TYR A 312 12.62 8.88 -32.10
CA TYR A 312 12.41 8.35 -30.76
C TYR A 312 13.40 7.23 -30.48
N ARG A 313 14.04 7.31 -29.30
CA ARG A 313 14.90 6.26 -28.77
C ARG A 313 14.23 5.65 -27.55
N GLN A 314 14.13 4.34 -27.54
CA GLN A 314 13.62 3.60 -26.39
C GLN A 314 14.62 3.70 -25.23
N GLU A 315 14.12 3.93 -24.01
CA GLU A 315 14.94 4.08 -22.80
C GLU A 315 14.53 3.09 -21.71
N GLY A 316 15.50 2.63 -20.92
CA GLY A 316 15.28 1.60 -19.90
C GLY A 316 15.48 0.17 -20.42
N ILE A 317 15.50 -0.80 -19.51
CA ILE A 317 15.70 -2.22 -19.86
C ILE A 317 14.42 -2.72 -20.54
N GLY A 318 14.54 -3.18 -21.79
CA GLY A 318 13.37 -3.52 -22.61
C GLY A 318 12.44 -2.33 -22.90
N GLY A 319 12.93 -1.11 -22.69
CA GLY A 319 12.17 0.13 -22.79
C GLY A 319 11.26 0.47 -21.63
N VAL A 320 11.30 -0.31 -20.56
CA VAL A 320 10.42 -0.11 -19.40
C VAL A 320 11.01 0.95 -18.48
N ALA A 321 10.23 1.98 -18.19
CA ALA A 321 10.58 2.97 -17.17
C ALA A 321 10.13 2.55 -15.76
N PHE A 322 8.92 1.99 -15.66
CA PHE A 322 8.32 1.49 -14.43
C PHE A 322 7.10 0.61 -14.77
N TYR A 323 6.50 0.00 -13.75
CA TYR A 323 5.31 -0.82 -13.83
C TYR A 323 4.15 -0.14 -13.09
N ALA A 324 2.97 -0.18 -13.68
CA ALA A 324 1.75 0.42 -13.12
C ALA A 324 0.55 -0.48 -13.44
N TYR A 325 -0.61 -0.24 -12.84
CA TYR A 325 -1.79 -1.05 -13.13
C TYR A 325 -2.43 -0.64 -14.46
N GLU A 326 -3.01 -1.61 -15.15
CA GLU A 326 -3.83 -1.33 -16.33
C GLU A 326 -5.02 -0.44 -15.96
N TYR A 327 -5.27 0.60 -16.74
CA TYR A 327 -6.50 1.36 -16.60
C TYR A 327 -7.67 0.52 -17.11
N ILE A 328 -8.63 0.29 -16.22
CA ILE A 328 -9.88 -0.42 -16.51
C ILE A 328 -10.94 0.62 -16.19
N PRO A 329 -11.69 1.11 -17.20
CA PRO A 329 -12.82 2.01 -16.96
C PRO A 329 -13.82 1.31 -16.04
N ASP A 330 -14.41 2.04 -15.09
CA ASP A 330 -15.58 1.52 -14.39
C ASP A 330 -16.63 1.20 -15.46
N SER A 331 -16.94 -0.09 -15.62
CA SER A 331 -18.08 -0.51 -16.40
C SER A 331 -19.29 0.15 -15.77
N SER A 332 -19.92 1.07 -16.50
CA SER A 332 -21.14 1.78 -16.10
C SER A 332 -22.06 0.86 -15.30
N MET A 333 -22.33 1.23 -14.05
CA MET A 333 -23.52 0.76 -13.33
C MET A 333 -24.78 0.99 -14.18
#